data_AF-A0A0W7W4P0-F1
#
_entry.id   AF-A0A0W7W4P0-F1
#
_cell.length_a   1.000
_cell.length_b   1.000
_cell.length_c   1.000
_cell.angle_alpha   90.00
_cell.angle_beta   90.00
_cell.angle_gamma   90.00
#
_symmetry.space_group_name_H-M   'P 1'
#
loop_
_entity.id
_entity.type
_entity.pdbx_description
1 polymer ?
#
loop_
_entity_poly.entity_id
_entity_poly.type
_entity_poly.pdbx_seq_one_letter_code
_entity_poly.pdbx_strand_id
1 'polypeptide(L)' 'MPSPKGVEQLTRYLELMNRDPLLAPVSGVFAAQEIKPQARTLAEDRGIRCLVLDYDAMRGMEDKNTLF' A
#
# COMPACT_ATOMS: atom_id res chain seq x y z
N MET A 1 -12.80 3.26 -1.38
CA MET A 1 -12.01 3.66 -2.57
C MET A 1 -10.76 4.38 -2.08
N PRO A 2 -9.55 3.93 -2.44
CA PRO A 2 -8.31 4.54 -1.96
C PRO A 2 -8.19 5.96 -2.48
N SER A 3 -7.95 6.87 -1.55
CA SER A 3 -7.93 8.33 -1.75
C SER A 3 -6.62 8.89 -1.19
N PRO A 4 -6.24 10.13 -1.54
CA PRO A 4 -5.03 10.78 -0.99
C PRO A 4 -4.97 10.76 0.55
N LYS A 5 -6.13 10.74 1.22
CA LYS A 5 -6.27 10.59 2.68
C LYS A 5 -5.59 9.32 3.23
N GLY A 6 -5.63 8.22 2.48
CA GLY A 6 -4.98 6.96 2.89
C GLY A 6 -3.47 7.06 2.90
N VAL A 7 -2.89 7.81 1.96
CA VAL A 7 -1.45 8.07 1.89
C VAL A 7 -1.00 9.01 3.00
N GLU A 8 -1.78 10.06 3.29
CA GLU A 8 -1.53 10.96 4.41
C GLU A 8 -1.49 10.22 5.76
N GLN A 9 -2.47 9.33 5.97
CA GLN A 9 -2.52 8.51 7.17
C GLN A 9 -1.29 7.62 7.29
N LEU A 10 -0.90 6.92 6.21
CA LEU A 10 0.30 6.08 6.20
C LEU A 10 1.58 6.90 6.47
N THR A 11 1.71 8.07 5.85
CA THR A 11 2.86 8.97 6.08
C THR A 11 2.98 9.31 7.57
N ARG A 12 1.89 9.69 8.22
CA ARG A 12 1.89 10.06 9.64
C ARG A 12 2.37 8.91 10.54
N TYR A 13 1.99 7.68 10.22
CA TYR A 13 2.47 6.52 10.96
C TYR A 13 3.95 6.25 10.75
N LEU A 14 4.44 6.38 9.51
CA LEU A 14 5.87 6.21 9.22
C LEU A 14 6.70 7.28 9.93
N GLU A 15 6.24 8.53 9.96
CA GLU A 15 6.89 9.61 10.70
C GLU A 15 6.93 9.32 12.20
N LEU A 16 5.85 8.79 12.78
CA LEU A 16 5.81 8.42 14.19
C LEU A 16 6.79 7.28 14.50
N MET A 17 6.77 6.21 13.69
CA MET A 17 7.61 5.03 13.91
C MET A 17 9.09 5.34 13.73
N ASN A 18 9.46 6.17 12.75
CA ASN A 18 10.84 6.54 12.49
C ASN A 18 11.43 7.52 13.53
N ARG A 19 10.63 8.06 14.46
CA ARG A 19 11.15 8.82 15.61
C ARG A 19 11.77 7.94 16.68
N ASP A 20 11.42 6.66 16.72
CA ASP A 20 12.00 5.71 17.67
C ASP A 20 13.25 5.06 17.06
N PRO A 21 14.46 5.29 17.61
CA PRO A 21 15.70 4.69 17.10
C PRO A 21 15.75 3.17 17.18
N LEU A 22 14.90 2.54 18.01
CA LEU A 22 14.81 1.08 18.11
C LEU A 22 13.99 0.46 16.98
N LEU A 23 13.08 1.23 16.38
CA LEU A 23 12.24 0.81 15.26
C LEU A 23 12.79 1.27 13.91
N ALA A 24 13.44 2.43 13.88
CA ALA A 24 13.99 2.99 12.67
C ALA A 24 15.12 2.11 12.09
N PRO A 25 15.24 2.00 10.76
CA PRO A 25 14.42 2.65 9.73
C PRO A 25 13.16 1.84 9.36
N VAL A 26 12.02 2.54 9.21
CA VAL A 26 10.76 1.94 8.77
C VAL A 26 10.34 2.52 7.42
N SER A 27 10.08 1.64 6.44
CA SER A 27 9.57 2.00 5.12
C SER A 27 8.11 1.56 4.94
N GLY A 28 7.35 2.32 4.14
CA GLY A 28 5.95 2.02 3.87
C GLY A 28 5.69 1.41 2.50
N VAL A 29 4.62 0.62 2.41
CA VAL A 29 4.00 0.19 1.15
C VAL A 29 2.52 0.57 1.19
N PHE A 30 2.07 1.34 0.20
CA PHE A 30 0.65 1.64 -0.01
C PHE A 30 0.05 0.58 -0.94
N ALA A 31 -0.66 -0.38 -0.36
CA ALA A 31 -1.22 -1.53 -1.06
C ALA A 31 -2.75 -1.45 -1.17
N ALA A 32 -3.29 -1.61 -2.38
CA ALA A 32 -4.74 -1.58 -2.64
C ALA A 32 -5.11 -2.27 -3.96
N GLN A 33 -6.37 -2.67 -4.15
CA GLN A 33 -6.85 -3.24 -5.44
C GLN A 33 -6.80 -2.26 -6.62
N GLU A 34 -6.89 -0.98 -6.33
CA GLU A 34 -6.79 0.09 -7.32
C GLU A 34 -6.05 1.24 -6.66
N ILE A 35 -5.26 2.02 -7.40
CA ILE A 35 -4.62 3.21 -6.87
C ILE A 35 -4.83 4.34 -7.88
N LYS A 36 -5.56 5.38 -7.46
CA LYS A 36 -5.78 6.57 -8.30
C LYS A 36 -4.46 7.31 -8.57
N PRO A 37 -4.30 7.95 -9.75
CA PRO A 37 -3.06 8.66 -10.10
C PRO A 37 -2.62 9.67 -9.03
N GLN A 38 -3.54 10.46 -8.47
CA GLN A 38 -3.17 11.46 -7.46
C GLN A 38 -2.64 10.83 -6.16
N ALA A 39 -3.18 9.67 -5.76
CA ALA A 39 -2.70 8.95 -4.59
C ALA A 39 -1.33 8.30 -4.84
N ARG A 40 -1.11 7.77 -6.06
CA ARG A 40 0.20 7.24 -6.48
C ARG A 40 1.29 8.31 -6.41
N THR A 41 1.05 9.46 -7.06
CA THR A 41 2.00 10.58 -7.06
C THR A 41 2.34 11.01 -5.63
N LEU A 42 1.32 11.19 -4.77
CA LEU A 42 1.54 11.57 -3.38
C LEU A 42 2.34 10.52 -2.58
N ALA A 43 2.12 9.23 -2.83
CA ALA A 43 2.85 8.17 -2.14
C ALA A 43 4.32 8.12 -2.59
N GLU A 44 4.57 8.22 -3.89
CA GLU A 44 5.91 8.23 -4.48
C GLU A 44 6.71 9.45 -4.01
N ASP A 45 6.10 10.64 -3.96
CA ASP A 45 6.71 11.87 -3.41
C ASP A 45 7.12 11.73 -1.94
N ARG A 46 6.49 10.83 -1.19
CA ARG A 46 6.78 10.55 0.22
C ARG A 46 7.71 9.34 0.42
N GLY A 47 8.25 8.77 -0.66
CA GLY A 47 9.09 7.58 -0.60
C GLY A 47 8.35 6.30 -0.24
N ILE A 48 7.03 6.26 -0.42
CA ILE A 48 6.18 5.09 -0.14
C ILE A 48 5.97 4.32 -1.45
N ARG A 49 6.29 3.02 -1.44
CA ARG A 49 6.06 2.18 -2.63
C ARG A 49 4.58 1.87 -2.82
N CYS A 50 4.08 1.95 -4.05
CA CYS A 50 2.71 1.56 -4.37
C CYS A 50 2.65 0.10 -4.86
N LEU A 51 1.70 -0.68 -4.36
CA LEU A 51 1.46 -2.06 -4.80
C LEU A 51 -0.02 -2.25 -5.10
N VAL A 52 -0.33 -2.73 -6.31
CA VAL A 52 -1.69 -3.14 -6.64
C VAL A 52 -1.86 -4.61 -6.25
N LEU A 53 -2.90 -4.93 -5.49
CA LEU A 53 -3.16 -6.28 -5.00
C LEU A 53 -4.33 -6.91 -5.75
N ASP A 54 -4.16 -8.18 -6.11
CA ASP A 54 -5.27 -9.04 -6.51
C ASP A 54 -5.78 -9.76 -5.26
N TYR A 55 -6.94 -9.34 -4.76
CA TYR A 55 -7.51 -9.97 -3.56
C TYR A 55 -8.07 -11.36 -3.81
N ASP A 56 -8.50 -11.67 -5.03
CA ASP A 56 -9.03 -12.99 -5.35
C ASP A 56 -7.88 -14.01 -5.37
N ALA A 57 -6.76 -13.66 -6.02
CA ALA A 57 -5.53 -14.45 -5.97
C ALA A 57 -5.00 -14.60 -4.53
N MET A 58 -4.99 -13.53 -3.72
CA MET A 58 -4.50 -13.57 -2.34
C MET A 58 -5.40 -14.37 -1.38
N ARG A 59 -6.70 -14.46 -1.66
CA ARG A 59 -7.61 -15.30 -0.86
C ARG A 59 -7.49 -16.79 -1.17
N GLY A 60 -6.62 -17.18 -2.10
CA GLY A 60 -6.50 -18.57 -2.55
C GLY A 60 -7.68 -19.01 -3.42
N MET A 61 -8.42 -18.06 -4.01
CA MET A 61 -9.35 -18.34 -5.10
C MET A 61 -8.56 -18.35 -6.40
N GLU A 62 -7.59 -19.26 -6.51
CA GLU A 62 -7.13 -19.69 -7.84
C GLU A 62 -8.35 -20.27 -8.57
N ASP A 63 -8.57 -19.81 -9.79
CA ASP A 63 -9.65 -20.22 -10.66
C ASP A 63 -9.81 -21.75 -10.68
N LYS A 64 -10.79 -22.25 -9.92
CA LYS A 64 -11.39 -23.58 -10.13
C LYS A 64 -12.19 -23.65 -11.44
N ASN A 65 -11.79 -22.87 -12.45
CA ASN A 65 -12.32 -22.91 -13.81
C ASN A 65 -11.25 -23.31 -14.85
N THR A 66 -10.11 -23.83 -14.42
CA THR A 66 -9.30 -24.69 -15.31
C THR A 66 -9.96 -26.07 -15.35
N LEU A 67 -11.14 -26.15 -15.95
CA LEU A 67 -11.83 -27.39 -16.30
C LEU A 67 -11.58 -27.64 -17.79
N PHE A 68 -10.69 -28.61 -18.05
CA PHE A 68 -10.53 -29.42 -19.27
C PHE A 68 -10.24 -28.70 -20.60
#